data_AF-A0A382FEN0-F1
#
_entry.id   AF-A0A382FEN0-F1
#
_cell.length_a   1.000
_cell.length_b   1.000
_cell.length_c   1.000
_cell.angle_alpha   90.00
_cell.angle_beta   90.00
_cell.angle_gamma   90.00
#
_symmetry.space_group_name_H-M   'P 1'
#
loop_
_entity.id
_entity.type
_entity.pdbx_description
1 polymer ?
#
loop_
_entity_poly.entity_id
_entity_poly.type
_entity_poly.pdbx_seq_one_letter_code
_entity_poly.pdbx_strand_id
1 'polypeptide(L)'
;MQNPVQIRDSVVVVTGAASGIGEAMVERFVVEGARAVVAADRDAAGAETLAERVSAGGALCEAVACDVADEPSVKALIDGTVERHGRIDLMVSNAGYVTVGGLEAPDEELHRMFGVHV
;
A
#
# COMPACT_ATOMS: atom_id res chain seq x y z
N MET A 1 27.49 -3.82 -0.73
CA MET A 1 26.12 -4.29 -0.42
C MET A 1 25.48 -3.25 0.46
N GLN A 2 24.30 -2.74 0.10
CA GLN A 2 23.53 -1.85 0.97
C GLN A 2 23.06 -2.65 2.19
N ASN A 3 23.01 -2.02 3.37
CA ASN A 3 22.46 -2.65 4.56
C ASN A 3 20.96 -2.96 4.34
N PRO A 4 20.46 -4.11 4.83
CA PRO A 4 19.05 -4.44 4.73
C PRO A 4 18.21 -3.43 5.52
N VAL A 5 17.12 -2.96 4.91
CA VAL A 5 16.12 -2.09 5.55
C VAL A 5 15.61 -2.78 6.82
N GLN A 6 15.69 -2.09 7.95
CA GLN A 6 15.12 -2.56 9.22
C GLN A 6 13.69 -2.03 9.33
N ILE A 7 12.72 -2.91 9.62
CA ILE A 7 11.33 -2.47 9.74
C ILE A 7 11.11 -1.65 11.01
N ARG A 8 11.79 -1.99 12.11
CA ARG A 8 11.70 -1.20 13.34
C ARG A 8 12.08 0.26 13.07
N ASP A 9 11.22 1.18 13.50
CA ASP A 9 11.35 2.63 13.31
C ASP A 9 11.28 3.09 11.83
N SER A 10 10.90 2.23 10.89
CA SER A 10 10.72 2.60 9.48
C SER A 10 9.34 3.20 9.19
N VAL A 11 9.26 4.07 8.18
CA VAL A 11 8.01 4.51 7.57
C VAL A 11 7.76 3.67 6.32
N VAL A 12 6.69 2.87 6.36
CA VAL A 12 6.37 1.91 5.30
C VAL A 12 5.08 2.32 4.61
N VAL A 13 5.07 2.31 3.28
CA VAL A 13 3.87 2.48 2.46
C VAL A 13 3.56 1.15 1.76
N VAL A 14 2.31 0.69 1.87
CA VAL A 14 1.85 -0.54 1.21
C VAL A 14 0.64 -0.21 0.36
N THR A 15 0.68 -0.49 -0.95
CA THR A 15 -0.48 -0.36 -1.84
C THR A 15 -1.23 -1.69 -1.97
N GLY A 16 -2.54 -1.64 -2.24
CA GLY A 16 -3.38 -2.84 -2.23
C GLY A 16 -3.51 -3.42 -0.82
N ALA A 17 -3.53 -2.54 0.18
CA ALA A 17 -3.46 -2.90 1.59
C ALA A 17 -4.78 -3.42 2.17
N ALA A 18 -5.93 -3.19 1.52
CA ALA A 18 -7.23 -3.51 2.08
C ALA A 18 -7.51 -5.02 2.16
N SER A 19 -6.71 -5.88 1.51
CA SER A 19 -6.90 -7.33 1.55
C SER A 19 -5.63 -8.14 1.28
N GLY A 20 -5.68 -9.42 1.65
CA GLY A 20 -4.77 -10.44 1.14
C GLY A 20 -3.31 -10.21 1.55
N ILE A 21 -2.40 -10.19 0.58
CA ILE A 21 -0.96 -10.06 0.84
C ILE A 21 -0.64 -8.66 1.40
N GLY A 22 -1.28 -7.60 0.87
CA GLY A 22 -1.08 -6.23 1.35
C GLY A 22 -1.50 -6.06 2.80
N GLU A 23 -2.68 -6.57 3.14
CA GLU A 23 -3.22 -6.61 4.50
C GLU A 23 -2.25 -7.33 5.46
N ALA A 24 -1.83 -8.55 5.10
CA ALA A 24 -0.91 -9.35 5.92
C ALA A 24 0.46 -8.66 6.11
N MET A 25 0.95 -7.92 5.11
CA MET A 25 2.17 -7.14 5.24
C MET A 25 2.00 -5.96 6.21
N VAL A 26 0.89 -5.23 6.13
CA VAL A 26 0.59 -4.13 7.07
C VAL A 26 0.56 -4.65 8.50
N GLU A 27 -0.20 -5.73 8.74
CA GLU A 27 -0.26 -6.37 10.07
C GLU A 27 1.14 -6.76 10.56
N ARG A 28 1.95 -7.34 9.67
CA ARG A 28 3.29 -7.78 10.03
C ARG A 28 4.22 -6.60 10.34
N PHE A 29 4.22 -5.54 9.54
CA PHE A 29 5.09 -4.38 9.76
C PHE A 29 4.74 -3.61 11.03
N VAL A 30 3.45 -3.53 11.36
CA VAL A 30 3.00 -3.00 12.65
C VAL A 30 3.58 -3.82 13.81
N VAL A 31 3.49 -5.15 13.76
CA VAL A 31 4.04 -6.05 14.80
C VAL A 31 5.57 -5.95 14.90
N GLU A 32 6.27 -5.74 13.79
CA GLU A 32 7.73 -5.58 13.76
C GLU A 32 8.22 -4.22 14.28
N GLY A 33 7.30 -3.30 14.56
CA GLY A 33 7.59 -2.01 15.17
C GLY A 33 7.96 -0.92 14.18
N ALA A 34 7.38 -0.96 12.97
CA ALA A 34 7.40 0.18 12.07
C ALA A 34 6.96 1.46 12.82
N ARG A 35 7.65 2.56 12.52
CA ARG A 35 7.30 3.88 13.08
C ARG A 35 5.92 4.32 12.62
N ALA A 36 5.65 4.10 11.34
CA ALA A 36 4.37 4.36 10.71
C ALA A 36 4.15 3.36 9.56
N VAL A 37 2.92 2.89 9.40
CA VAL A 37 2.49 2.14 8.22
C VAL A 37 1.37 2.89 7.53
N VAL A 38 1.51 3.14 6.24
CA VAL A 38 0.51 3.76 5.38
C VAL A 38 -0.14 2.66 4.55
N ALA A 39 -1.36 2.29 4.92
CA ALA A 39 -2.19 1.35 4.21
C ALA A 39 -2.93 2.07 3.08
N ALA A 40 -2.42 1.95 1.85
CA ALA A 40 -2.98 2.59 0.68
C ALA A 40 -3.83 1.60 -0.13
N ASP A 41 -5.06 1.99 -0.46
CA ASP A 41 -5.94 1.18 -1.30
C ASP A 41 -7.00 2.05 -1.99
N ARG A 42 -7.55 1.58 -3.12
CA ARG A 42 -8.73 2.19 -3.73
C ARG A 42 -9.96 1.97 -2.86
N ASP A 43 -10.01 0.85 -2.14
CA ASP A 43 -11.02 0.56 -1.14
C ASP A 43 -10.66 1.26 0.17
N ALA A 44 -11.02 2.55 0.24
CA ALA A 44 -10.75 3.38 1.41
C ALA A 44 -11.34 2.79 2.71
N ALA A 45 -12.55 2.24 2.65
CA ALA A 45 -13.21 1.67 3.81
C ALA A 45 -12.52 0.39 4.32
N GLY A 46 -12.06 -0.45 3.39
CA GLY A 46 -11.26 -1.63 3.73
C GLY A 46 -9.92 -1.25 4.37
N ALA A 47 -9.21 -0.27 3.81
CA ALA A 47 -7.97 0.25 4.37
C ALA A 47 -8.17 0.89 5.75
N GLU A 48 -9.24 1.68 5.94
CA GLU A 48 -9.61 2.27 7.24
C GLU A 48 -9.88 1.21 8.29
N THR A 49 -10.69 0.19 7.94
CA THR A 49 -10.99 -0.93 8.84
C THR A 49 -9.72 -1.65 9.28
N LEU A 50 -8.79 -1.88 8.36
CA LEU A 50 -7.49 -2.47 8.67
C LEU A 50 -6.67 -1.56 9.61
N ALA A 51 -6.55 -0.28 9.28
CA ALA A 51 -5.77 0.68 10.06
C ALA A 51 -6.29 0.79 11.50
N GLU A 52 -7.61 0.86 11.70
CA GLU A 52 -8.23 0.85 13.02
C GLU A 52 -7.92 -0.44 13.79
N ARG A 53 -8.04 -1.59 13.12
CA ARG A 53 -7.80 -2.91 13.73
C ARG A 53 -6.38 -3.07 14.25
N VAL A 54 -5.37 -2.64 13.47
CA VAL A 54 -3.95 -2.79 13.85
C VAL A 54 -3.46 -1.68 14.77
N SER A 55 -4.09 -0.50 14.76
CA SER A 55 -3.70 0.64 15.62
C SER A 55 -4.16 0.49 17.08
N ALA A 56 -5.07 -0.44 17.38
CA ALA A 56 -5.54 -0.71 18.74
C ALA A 56 -4.41 -1.06 19.74
N GLY A 57 -3.22 -1.45 19.25
CA GLY A 57 -2.02 -1.71 20.06
C GLY A 57 -1.11 -0.50 20.31
N GLY A 58 -1.51 0.71 19.91
CA GLY A 58 -0.69 1.93 20.00
C GLY A 58 0.31 2.11 18.85
N ALA A 59 0.26 1.23 17.85
CA ALA A 59 0.99 1.40 16.60
C ALA A 59 0.34 2.47 15.73
N LEU A 60 1.15 3.19 14.94
CA LEU A 60 0.66 4.20 14.01
C LEU A 60 0.43 3.56 12.64
N CYS A 61 -0.82 3.21 12.33
CA CYS A 61 -1.24 2.83 10.99
C CYS A 61 -2.28 3.82 10.48
N GLU A 62 -2.05 4.38 9.30
CA GLU A 62 -2.98 5.31 8.64
C GLU A 62 -3.48 4.72 7.32
N ALA A 63 -4.76 4.92 7.03
CA ALA A 63 -5.36 4.55 5.76
C ALA A 63 -5.32 5.73 4.79
N VAL A 64 -5.01 5.46 3.52
CA VAL A 64 -5.02 6.47 2.46
C VAL A 64 -5.72 5.90 1.22
N ALA A 65 -6.77 6.58 0.75
CA ALA A 65 -7.39 6.26 -0.52
C ALA A 65 -6.39 6.53 -1.67
N CYS A 66 -6.06 5.50 -2.45
CA CYS A 66 -5.10 5.59 -3.55
C CYS A 66 -5.48 4.66 -4.69
N ASP A 67 -5.65 5.22 -5.89
CA ASP A 67 -5.64 4.44 -7.12
C ASP A 67 -4.25 4.50 -7.74
N VAL A 68 -3.55 3.36 -7.76
CA VAL A 68 -2.17 3.30 -8.27
C VAL A 68 -2.08 3.50 -9.79
N ALA A 69 -3.19 3.38 -10.51
CA ALA A 69 -3.25 3.70 -11.95
C ALA A 69 -3.41 5.20 -12.21
N ASP A 70 -3.64 6.02 -11.18
CA ASP A 70 -3.76 7.48 -11.27
C ASP A 70 -2.51 8.17 -10.70
N GLU A 71 -1.67 8.72 -11.58
CA GLU A 71 -0.43 9.40 -11.18
C GLU A 71 -0.64 10.52 -10.14
N PRO A 72 -1.64 11.41 -10.26
CA PRO A 72 -1.97 12.37 -9.22
C PRO A 72 -2.28 11.74 -7.86
N SER A 73 -3.03 10.63 -7.82
CA SER A 73 -3.34 9.89 -6.59
C SER A 73 -2.06 9.34 -5.94
N VAL A 74 -1.17 8.73 -6.72
CA VAL A 74 0.13 8.24 -6.23
C VAL A 74 0.98 9.40 -5.71
N LYS A 75 1.01 10.52 -6.42
CA LYS A 75 1.75 11.72 -5.98
C LYS A 75 1.22 12.23 -4.65
N ALA A 76 -0.09 12.31 -4.47
CA ALA A 76 -0.71 12.75 -3.23
C ALA A 76 -0.40 11.81 -2.05
N LEU A 77 -0.40 10.49 -2.30
CA LEU A 77 0.03 9.49 -1.31
C LEU A 77 1.47 9.75 -0.86
N ILE A 78 2.41 9.87 -1.80
CA ILE A 78 3.83 10.06 -1.50
C ILE A 78 4.09 11.40 -0.81
N ASP A 79 3.60 12.50 -1.38
CA ASP A 79 3.79 13.84 -0.82
C ASP A 79 3.20 13.93 0.58
N GLY A 80 1.99 13.40 0.79
CA GLY A 80 1.33 13.39 2.09
C GLY A 80 2.07 12.55 3.13
N THR A 81 2.59 11.37 2.75
CA THR A 81 3.39 10.54 3.65
C THR A 81 4.69 11.25 4.04
N VAL A 82 5.38 11.87 3.08
CA VAL A 82 6.61 12.63 3.36
C VAL A 82 6.33 13.87 4.22
N GLU A 83 5.22 14.57 3.99
CA GLU A 83 4.81 15.71 4.81
C GLU A 83 4.57 15.31 6.28
N ARG A 84 3.85 14.20 6.51
CA ARG A 84 3.52 13.74 7.87
C ARG A 84 4.70 13.10 8.61
N HIS A 85 5.52 12.32 7.91
CA HIS A 85 6.53 11.46 8.55
C HIS A 85 7.97 11.85 8.23
N GLY A 86 8.19 12.78 7.30
CA GLY A 86 9.49 13.30 6.88
C GLY A 86 10.29 12.38 5.95
N ARG A 87 9.85 11.13 5.75
CA ARG A 87 10.53 10.12 4.94
C ARG A 87 9.60 8.98 4.52
N ILE A 88 10.05 8.19 3.55
CA ILE A 88 9.56 6.85 3.24
C ILE A 88 10.78 5.93 3.20
N ASP A 89 10.84 4.95 4.08
CA ASP A 89 11.97 4.02 4.18
C ASP A 89 11.73 2.75 3.32
N LEU A 90 10.46 2.37 3.15
CA LEU A 90 10.05 1.22 2.34
C LEU A 90 8.74 1.52 1.61
N MET A 91 8.74 1.30 0.29
CA MET A 91 7.54 1.31 -0.56
C MET A 91 7.27 -0.11 -1.04
N VAL A 92 6.05 -0.58 -0.83
CA VAL A 92 5.59 -1.89 -1.29
C VAL A 92 4.49 -1.70 -2.32
N SER A 93 4.88 -1.69 -3.59
CA SER A 93 3.97 -1.66 -4.75
C SER A 93 3.29 -3.01 -4.93
N ASN A 94 2.27 -3.29 -4.12
CA ASN A 94 1.58 -4.58 -4.08
C ASN A 94 0.20 -4.57 -4.75
N ALA A 95 -0.42 -3.40 -4.92
CA ALA A 95 -1.71 -3.29 -5.61
C ALA A 95 -1.68 -4.03 -6.97
N GLY A 96 -2.63 -4.93 -7.17
CA GLY A 96 -2.70 -5.74 -8.37
C GLY A 96 -3.95 -6.62 -8.37
N TYR A 97 -4.45 -6.90 -9.56
CA TYR A 97 -5.56 -7.83 -9.78
C TYR A 97 -5.33 -8.65 -11.06
N VAL A 98 -6.21 -9.60 -11.35
CA VAL A 98 -6.12 -10.44 -12.55
C VAL A 98 -7.41 -10.32 -13.36
N THR A 99 -7.26 -10.15 -14.67
CA THR A 99 -8.36 -10.26 -15.65
C THR A 99 -8.54 -11.71 -16.12
N VAL A 100 -9.80 -12.11 -16.33
CA VAL A 100 -10.16 -13.42 -16.88
C VAL A 100 -10.13 -13.39 -18.41
N GLY A 101 -9.67 -14.46 -19.06
CA GLY A 101 -9.69 -14.59 -20.51
C GLY A 101 -8.36 -15.05 -21.11
N GLY A 102 -7.25 -14.92 -20.37
CA GLY A 102 -5.93 -15.31 -20.86
C GLY A 102 -5.58 -14.58 -22.15
N LEU A 103 -5.26 -15.33 -23.21
CA LEU A 103 -4.94 -14.77 -24.53
C LEU A 103 -6.16 -14.22 -25.27
N GLU A 104 -7.38 -14.58 -24.85
CA GLU A 104 -8.65 -14.14 -25.47
C GLU A 104 -9.27 -12.94 -24.72
N ALA A 105 -8.56 -12.39 -23.73
CA ALA A 105 -9.04 -11.22 -23.01
C ALA A 105 -9.09 -10.00 -23.94
N PRO A 106 -10.10 -9.12 -23.82
CA PRO A 106 -10.13 -7.87 -24.57
C PRO A 106 -8.90 -7.00 -24.28
N ASP A 107 -8.33 -6.37 -25.32
CA ASP A 107 -7.18 -5.49 -25.18
C ASP A 107 -7.39 -4.39 -24.13
N GLU A 108 -8.62 -3.85 -24.01
CA GLU A 108 -8.95 -2.85 -22.99
C GLU A 108 -8.77 -3.39 -21.56
N GLU A 109 -9.18 -4.63 -21.31
CA GLU A 109 -9.03 -5.26 -20.00
C GLU A 109 -7.57 -5.58 -19.68
N LEU A 110 -6.80 -5.98 -20.69
CA LEU A 110 -5.36 -6.14 -20.57
C LEU A 110 -4.72 -4.78 -20.23
N HIS A 111 -4.96 -3.73 -21.03
CA HIS A 111 -4.41 -2.40 -20.78
C HIS A 111 -4.76 -1.85 -19.39
N ARG A 112 -5.99 -2.06 -18.92
CA ARG A 112 -6.41 -1.65 -17.57
C ARG A 112 -5.62 -2.38 -16.48
N MET A 113 -5.39 -3.67 -16.65
CA MET A 113 -4.59 -4.48 -15.72
C MET A 113 -3.13 -4.02 -15.72
N PHE A 114 -2.55 -3.80 -16.91
CA PHE A 114 -1.20 -3.26 -17.05
C PHE A 114 -1.04 -1.89 -16.36
N GLY A 115 -2.03 -1.00 -16.47
CA GLY A 115 -1.99 0.30 -15.80
C GLY A 115 -1.97 0.25 -14.27
N VAL A 116 -2.33 -0.87 -13.65
CA VAL A 116 -2.17 -1.09 -12.20
C VAL A 116 -0.84 -1.76 -11.87
N HIS A 117 -0.32 -2.60 -12.76
CA HIS A 117 0.85 -3.44 -12.52
C HIS A 117 2.20 -2.80 -12.89
N VAL A 118 2.24 -1.90 -13.89
CA VAL A 118 3.47 -1.44 -14.56
C VAL A 118 3.47 0.06 -14.78
#